data_AF-A0A818S840-F1
#
_entry.id   AF-A0A818S840-F1
#
_cell.length_a   1.000
_cell.length_b   1.000
_cell.length_c   1.000
_cell.angle_alpha   90.00
_cell.angle_beta   90.00
_cell.angle_gamma   90.00
#
_symmetry.space_group_name_H-M   'P 1'
#
loop_
_entity.id
_entity.type
_entity.pdbx_description
1 polymer ?
#
loop_
_entity_poly.entity_id
_entity_poly.type
_entity_poly.pdbx_seq_one_letter_code
_entity_poly.pdbx_strand_id
1 'polypeptide(L)'
;MAIVLYAPALALSQTTGLNIWLSVVSISVICTFYSSVGGMKAVIWTDVLQAVVIVIGLLAVIIQGLITVGGFKQTFSIASQGGRIQFDRISFDPRTRFTVWSLVIGGCFNSLATYGFNQTQIQRYLAIRSTRGAKQALLIDAIGGSFIVLLTILIGVIMYAYYADCDPYTNKQIEHIDQILPYFVMEVLGDKKGLPGIFLACVFSGSLSTISSGLNSLTAVIIEDFYKGLMGRQLSDERQGFIAKILSVVLGACIMLLTYVVSHLGSILNATLSLFGVLEGPNMGVFVLGFLFPQANRRGALVGFFSSLALQLWMFLGAQITQNQMESDSLPLSIANCSGTMNSTLMNRTTTTMISTFLKRDLLIDLYSVSYLWYSPIAVGTVVLVGMTVSYLTHPLQSHEIDPKLIVPVSDVCCCFLPKRWREWLQCGIDYETYRKRQNDNNEVEMVTNDTQRSGRESPIVPLLDTNSNMGGGDSLFEKIDTGIRNAKCILACVTSNYTKSINCGRDMSLSDALGKPIVPLLLEATSTWPPSGPMVLVFTDKPYIDFCQMNVNFRTNDIWPSEEFDKVIARLQQIVPEVQVDKYERSVNKQQQPMVVSASVENNKQPASVESTTVGSSSKTCCIL
;
A
#
# COMPACT_ATOMS: atom_id res chain seq x y z
N MET A 1 -13.51 -0.36 8.60
CA MET A 1 -13.72 -1.65 9.30
C MET A 1 -15.03 -1.71 10.09
N ALA A 2 -15.33 -0.79 11.02
CA ALA A 2 -16.60 -0.82 11.77
C ALA A 2 -17.85 -0.80 10.87
N ILE A 3 -17.86 0.02 9.82
CA ILE A 3 -18.95 0.01 8.83
C ILE A 3 -19.09 -1.34 8.12
N VAL A 4 -17.96 -1.95 7.77
CA VAL A 4 -17.91 -3.26 7.12
C VAL A 4 -18.41 -4.37 8.04
N LEU A 5 -18.28 -4.22 9.37
CA LEU A 5 -18.84 -5.17 10.34
C LEU A 5 -20.37 -5.05 10.46
N TYR A 6 -20.92 -3.86 10.26
CA TYR A 6 -22.36 -3.60 10.44
C TYR A 6 -23.22 -4.22 9.32
N ALA A 7 -22.80 -4.10 8.05
CA ALA A 7 -23.55 -4.64 6.90
C ALA A 7 -23.87 -6.15 6.97
N PRO A 8 -22.92 -7.07 7.25
CA PRO A 8 -23.21 -8.49 7.39
C PRO A 8 -24.05 -8.79 8.63
N ALA A 9 -23.91 -7.99 9.70
CA ALA A 9 -24.74 -8.14 10.89
C ALA A 9 -26.21 -7.80 10.61
N LEU A 10 -26.43 -6.76 9.81
CA LEU A 10 -27.75 -6.37 9.31
C LEU A 10 -28.36 -7.47 8.44
N ALA A 11 -27.58 -8.02 7.51
CA ALA A 11 -28.01 -9.14 6.66
C ALA A 11 -28.32 -10.40 7.48
N LEU A 12 -27.50 -10.74 8.47
CA LEU A 12 -27.74 -11.88 9.36
C LEU A 12 -29.01 -11.68 10.18
N SER A 13 -29.18 -10.50 10.78
CA SER A 13 -30.37 -10.16 11.57
C SER A 13 -31.65 -10.29 10.74
N GLN A 14 -31.65 -9.78 9.50
CA GLN A 14 -32.80 -9.87 8.60
C GLN A 14 -33.12 -11.30 8.12
N THR A 15 -32.09 -12.11 7.87
CA THR A 15 -32.28 -13.48 7.36
C THR A 15 -32.66 -14.48 8.45
N THR A 16 -32.23 -14.25 9.70
CA THR A 16 -32.41 -15.19 10.83
C THR A 16 -33.41 -14.72 11.87
N GLY A 17 -33.81 -13.45 11.85
CA GLY A 17 -34.61 -12.82 12.91
C GLY A 17 -33.84 -12.59 14.21
N LEU A 18 -32.50 -12.80 14.22
CA LEU A 18 -31.67 -12.52 15.40
C LEU A 18 -31.59 -11.03 15.68
N ASN A 19 -31.40 -10.69 16.96
CA ASN A 19 -31.10 -9.32 17.36
C ASN A 19 -29.80 -8.84 16.68
N ILE A 20 -29.83 -7.64 16.10
CA ILE A 20 -28.69 -7.08 15.36
C ILE A 20 -27.39 -7.02 16.19
N TRP A 21 -27.48 -6.72 17.49
CA TRP A 21 -26.30 -6.68 18.37
C TRP A 21 -25.73 -8.06 18.62
N LEU A 22 -26.57 -9.09 18.70
CA LEU A 22 -26.11 -10.48 18.77
C LEU A 22 -25.38 -10.85 17.47
N SER A 23 -25.91 -10.45 16.31
CA SER A 23 -25.24 -10.63 15.02
C SER A 23 -23.89 -9.91 14.96
N VAL A 24 -23.80 -8.66 15.42
CA VAL A 24 -22.54 -7.90 15.49
C VAL A 24 -21.50 -8.63 16.36
N VAL A 25 -21.89 -9.07 17.56
CA VAL A 25 -20.99 -9.77 18.49
C VAL A 25 -20.50 -11.08 17.88
N SER A 26 -21.40 -11.90 17.33
CA SER A 26 -21.04 -13.18 16.71
C SER A 26 -20.05 -13.00 15.56
N ILE A 27 -20.31 -12.04 14.66
CA ILE A 27 -19.43 -11.78 13.50
C ILE A 27 -18.08 -11.22 13.95
N SER A 28 -18.08 -10.31 14.92
CA SER A 28 -16.86 -9.72 15.46
C SER A 28 -15.95 -10.78 16.07
N VAL A 29 -16.51 -11.70 16.86
CA VAL A 29 -15.75 -12.80 17.48
C VAL A 29 -15.16 -13.71 16.41
N ILE A 30 -15.96 -14.14 15.44
CA ILE A 30 -15.49 -15.01 14.33
C ILE A 30 -14.37 -14.31 13.54
N CYS A 31 -14.57 -13.04 13.19
CA CYS A 31 -13.62 -12.28 12.39
C CYS A 31 -12.30 -12.04 13.14
N THR A 32 -12.38 -11.68 14.43
CA THR A 32 -11.22 -11.43 15.28
C THR A 32 -10.41 -12.70 15.48
N PHE A 33 -11.09 -13.82 15.79
CA PHE A 33 -10.44 -15.12 15.96
C PHE A 33 -9.70 -15.52 14.68
N TYR A 34 -10.40 -15.50 13.55
CA TYR A 34 -9.84 -15.84 12.25
C TYR A 34 -8.62 -14.97 11.90
N SER A 35 -8.70 -13.66 12.11
CA SER A 35 -7.61 -12.71 11.82
C SER A 35 -6.43 -12.85 12.78
N SER A 36 -6.66 -13.30 14.02
CA SER A 36 -5.58 -13.54 14.98
C SER A 36 -4.75 -14.80 14.65
N VAL A 37 -5.36 -15.78 13.98
CA VAL A 37 -4.69 -17.04 13.63
C VAL A 37 -4.07 -16.96 12.23
N GLY A 38 -4.72 -16.28 11.28
CA GLY A 38 -4.31 -16.17 9.89
C GLY A 38 -3.16 -15.18 9.69
N GLY A 39 -1.94 -15.67 9.51
CA GLY A 39 -0.86 -14.85 8.96
C GLY A 39 -1.19 -14.37 7.53
N MET A 40 -0.51 -13.33 7.05
CA MET A 40 -0.81 -12.68 5.75
C MET A 40 -0.95 -13.66 4.57
N LYS A 41 -0.14 -14.73 4.51
CA LYS A 41 -0.26 -15.78 3.47
C LYS A 41 -1.60 -16.53 3.53
N ALA A 42 -2.05 -16.89 4.72
CA ALA A 42 -3.32 -17.61 4.90
C ALA A 42 -4.51 -16.71 4.53
N VAL A 43 -4.45 -15.43 4.93
CA VAL A 43 -5.47 -14.42 4.60
C VAL A 43 -5.60 -14.24 3.08
N ILE A 44 -4.48 -14.17 2.35
CA ILE A 44 -4.52 -14.03 0.88
C ILE A 44 -5.21 -15.23 0.23
N TRP A 45 -4.93 -16.46 0.66
CA TRP A 45 -5.53 -17.65 0.07
C TRP A 45 -7.04 -17.75 0.33
N THR A 46 -7.48 -17.39 1.53
CA THR A 46 -8.92 -17.36 1.82
C THR A 46 -9.64 -16.26 1.06
N ASP A 47 -9.01 -15.10 0.86
CA ASP A 47 -9.60 -14.00 0.08
C ASP A 47 -9.86 -14.45 -1.37
N VAL A 48 -8.96 -15.25 -1.95
CA VAL A 48 -9.14 -15.81 -3.31
C VAL A 48 -10.37 -16.73 -3.36
N LEU A 49 -10.53 -17.63 -2.39
CA LEU A 49 -11.71 -18.51 -2.31
C LEU A 49 -13.00 -17.71 -2.08
N GLN A 50 -12.95 -16.68 -1.23
CA GLN A 50 -14.06 -15.79 -0.92
C GLN A 50 -14.52 -14.98 -2.13
N ALA A 51 -13.60 -14.53 -2.99
CA ALA A 51 -13.93 -13.83 -4.22
C ALA A 51 -14.82 -14.68 -5.17
N VAL A 52 -14.53 -15.97 -5.29
CA VAL A 52 -15.33 -16.91 -6.10
C VAL A 52 -16.74 -17.04 -5.53
N VAL A 53 -16.86 -17.20 -4.20
CA VAL A 53 -18.16 -17.31 -3.52
C VAL A 53 -19.00 -16.06 -3.76
N ILE A 54 -18.42 -14.86 -3.61
CA ILE A 54 -19.10 -13.58 -3.84
C ILE A 54 -19.68 -13.50 -5.26
N VAL A 55 -18.90 -13.85 -6.28
CA VAL A 55 -19.39 -13.84 -7.67
C VAL A 55 -20.57 -14.78 -7.86
N ILE A 56 -20.49 -16.01 -7.33
CA ILE A 56 -21.57 -17.00 -7.43
C ILE A 56 -22.85 -16.48 -6.76
N GLY A 57 -22.76 -15.91 -5.55
CA GLY A 57 -23.93 -15.39 -4.86
C GLY A 57 -24.57 -14.20 -5.55
N LEU A 58 -23.77 -13.26 -6.06
CA LEU A 58 -24.30 -12.12 -6.83
C LEU A 58 -25.02 -12.60 -8.09
N LEU A 59 -24.44 -13.56 -8.83
CA LEU A 59 -25.08 -14.13 -10.02
C LEU A 59 -26.38 -14.86 -9.66
N ALA A 60 -26.44 -15.60 -8.56
CA ALA A 60 -27.66 -16.29 -8.12
C ALA A 60 -28.81 -15.29 -7.84
N VAL A 61 -28.51 -14.17 -7.17
CA VAL A 61 -29.49 -13.11 -6.89
C VAL A 61 -29.95 -12.42 -8.19
N ILE A 62 -29.02 -12.12 -9.11
CA ILE A 62 -29.33 -11.50 -10.40
C ILE A 62 -30.24 -12.40 -11.24
N ILE A 63 -29.85 -13.67 -11.42
CA ILE A 63 -30.60 -14.61 -12.27
C ILE A 63 -32.01 -14.77 -11.73
N GLN A 64 -32.17 -15.01 -10.43
CA GLN A 64 -33.49 -15.19 -9.85
C GLN A 64 -34.30 -13.90 -9.89
N GLY A 65 -33.72 -12.76 -9.54
CA GLY A 65 -34.40 -11.47 -9.57
C GLY A 65 -34.89 -11.09 -10.97
N LEU A 66 -34.09 -11.36 -12.01
CA LEU A 66 -34.52 -11.18 -13.41
C LEU A 66 -35.69 -12.08 -13.78
N ILE A 67 -35.69 -13.35 -13.35
CA ILE A 67 -36.81 -14.26 -13.61
C ILE A 67 -38.09 -13.73 -12.95
N THR A 68 -38.00 -13.28 -11.69
CA THR A 68 -39.16 -12.79 -10.94
C THR A 68 -39.77 -11.51 -11.53
N VAL A 69 -38.96 -10.59 -12.04
CA VAL A 69 -39.43 -9.33 -12.65
C VAL A 69 -39.96 -9.53 -14.09
N GLY A 70 -39.67 -10.66 -14.74
CA GLY A 70 -40.08 -10.93 -16.13
C GLY A 70 -38.99 -10.64 -17.17
N GLY A 71 -37.73 -10.63 -16.76
CA GLY A 71 -36.55 -10.57 -17.62
C GLY A 71 -35.92 -9.19 -17.76
N PHE A 72 -34.72 -9.16 -18.34
CA PHE A 72 -33.85 -7.97 -18.43
C PHE A 72 -34.53 -6.76 -19.08
N LYS A 73 -35.25 -6.96 -20.18
CA LYS A 73 -35.93 -5.87 -20.90
C LYS A 73 -37.00 -5.21 -20.05
N GLN A 74 -37.80 -5.99 -19.33
CA GLN A 74 -38.86 -5.49 -18.47
C GLN A 74 -38.26 -4.71 -17.28
N THR A 75 -37.24 -5.28 -16.63
CA THR A 75 -36.51 -4.62 -15.53
C THR A 75 -36.02 -3.23 -15.92
N PHE A 76 -35.31 -3.11 -17.05
CA PHE A 76 -34.79 -1.81 -17.50
C PHE A 76 -35.90 -0.86 -17.95
N SER A 77 -37.00 -1.38 -18.53
CA SER A 77 -38.15 -0.55 -18.89
C SER A 77 -38.79 0.08 -17.66
N ILE A 78 -39.05 -0.70 -16.60
CA ILE A 78 -39.62 -0.21 -15.34
C ILE A 78 -38.66 0.80 -14.69
N ALA A 79 -37.38 0.47 -14.60
CA ALA A 79 -36.37 1.36 -14.03
C ALA A 79 -36.22 2.68 -14.80
N SER A 80 -36.32 2.64 -16.13
CA SER A 80 -36.28 3.84 -16.97
C SER A 80 -37.54 4.69 -16.80
N GLN A 81 -38.73 4.08 -16.72
CA GLN A 81 -39.99 4.79 -16.47
C GLN A 81 -40.00 5.44 -15.08
N GLY A 82 -39.41 4.79 -14.09
CA GLY A 82 -39.19 5.31 -12.75
C GLY A 82 -38.08 6.37 -12.64
N GLY A 83 -37.45 6.74 -13.76
CA GLY A 83 -36.37 7.73 -13.80
C GLY A 83 -35.10 7.31 -13.06
N ARG A 84 -34.86 6.00 -12.84
CA ARG A 84 -33.68 5.51 -12.11
C ARG A 84 -32.44 5.37 -12.98
N ILE A 85 -32.60 5.32 -14.30
CA ILE A 85 -31.52 5.26 -15.27
C ILE A 85 -31.28 6.67 -15.81
N GLN A 86 -30.30 7.37 -15.24
CA GLN A 86 -29.91 8.73 -15.64
C GLN A 86 -28.40 8.78 -15.89
N PHE A 87 -28.00 9.07 -17.12
CA PHE A 87 -26.58 9.15 -17.53
C PHE A 87 -26.10 10.58 -17.76
N ASP A 88 -27.03 11.54 -17.76
CA ASP A 88 -26.88 12.90 -18.30
C ASP A 88 -26.86 13.99 -17.21
N ARG A 89 -26.68 13.62 -15.93
CA ARG A 89 -26.48 14.60 -14.84
C ARG A 89 -25.09 15.25 -14.89
N ILE A 90 -24.90 16.12 -15.87
CA ILE A 90 -23.68 16.91 -16.09
C ILE A 90 -23.87 18.28 -15.45
N SER A 91 -23.76 18.34 -14.12
CA SER A 91 -23.71 19.60 -13.37
C SER A 91 -22.42 19.67 -12.56
N PHE A 92 -21.84 20.88 -12.48
CA PHE A 92 -20.70 21.18 -11.62
C PHE A 92 -21.12 21.66 -10.22
N ASP A 93 -22.41 21.68 -9.91
CA ASP A 93 -22.88 22.06 -8.57
C ASP A 93 -22.37 21.04 -7.52
N PRO A 94 -21.46 21.42 -6.61
CA PRO A 94 -20.86 20.50 -5.66
C PRO A 94 -21.84 19.99 -4.59
N ARG A 95 -23.03 20.60 -4.48
CA ARG A 95 -24.09 20.22 -3.52
C ARG A 95 -24.91 19.04 -4.00
N THR A 96 -24.96 18.83 -5.31
CA THR A 96 -25.63 17.67 -5.89
C THR A 96 -24.85 16.39 -5.55
N ARG A 97 -25.55 15.40 -4.98
CA ARG A 97 -24.91 14.19 -4.41
C ARG A 97 -24.10 13.41 -5.43
N PHE A 98 -24.66 13.20 -6.62
CA PHE A 98 -24.02 12.48 -7.71
C PHE A 98 -24.18 13.22 -9.03
N THR A 99 -23.07 13.61 -9.63
CA THR A 99 -22.95 14.11 -11.01
C THR A 99 -21.82 13.38 -11.71
N VAL A 100 -21.76 13.51 -13.04
CA VAL A 100 -20.63 12.99 -13.81
C VAL A 100 -19.30 13.53 -13.26
N TRP A 101 -19.24 14.81 -12.88
CA TRP A 101 -18.02 15.42 -12.35
C TRP A 101 -17.67 14.97 -10.94
N SER A 102 -18.67 14.86 -10.04
CA SER A 102 -18.41 14.37 -8.69
C SER A 102 -17.93 12.91 -8.71
N LEU A 103 -18.45 12.09 -9.63
CA LEU A 103 -18.03 10.70 -9.81
C LEU A 103 -16.66 10.58 -10.45
N VAL A 104 -16.37 11.35 -11.50
CA VAL A 104 -15.06 11.31 -12.18
C VAL A 104 -13.98 11.89 -11.26
N ILE A 105 -14.15 13.12 -10.76
CA ILE A 105 -13.13 13.78 -9.94
C ILE A 105 -13.08 13.13 -8.55
N GLY A 106 -14.20 13.11 -7.84
CA GLY A 106 -14.26 12.55 -6.49
C GLY A 106 -13.94 11.06 -6.46
N GLY A 107 -14.42 10.29 -7.45
CA GLY A 107 -14.07 8.88 -7.60
C GLY A 107 -12.59 8.68 -7.89
N CYS A 108 -11.96 9.46 -8.80
CA CYS A 108 -10.53 9.37 -9.04
C CYS A 108 -9.71 9.64 -7.77
N PHE A 109 -10.04 10.67 -7.00
CA PHE A 109 -9.34 10.97 -5.75
C PHE A 109 -9.55 9.86 -4.71
N ASN A 110 -10.77 9.34 -4.55
CA ASN A 110 -11.03 8.21 -3.65
C ASN A 110 -10.27 6.95 -4.09
N SER A 111 -10.29 6.60 -5.37
CA SER A 111 -9.54 5.47 -5.90
C SER A 111 -8.03 5.65 -5.70
N LEU A 112 -7.51 6.85 -5.93
CA LEU A 112 -6.09 7.15 -5.71
C LEU A 112 -5.72 7.04 -4.22
N ALA A 113 -6.59 7.48 -3.31
CA ALA A 113 -6.41 7.31 -1.88
C ALA A 113 -6.34 5.83 -1.49
N THR A 114 -7.33 5.05 -1.94
CA THR A 114 -7.44 3.63 -1.64
C THR A 114 -6.31 2.80 -2.24
N TYR A 115 -5.94 3.02 -3.50
CA TYR A 115 -4.92 2.20 -4.17
C TYR A 115 -3.50 2.73 -4.02
N GLY A 116 -3.32 4.04 -3.92
CA GLY A 116 -1.99 4.66 -3.88
C GLY A 116 -1.39 4.73 -2.47
N PHE A 117 -2.22 4.95 -1.45
CA PHE A 117 -1.76 5.35 -0.12
C PHE A 117 -2.28 4.48 1.02
N ASN A 118 -3.26 3.61 0.77
CA ASN A 118 -3.81 2.75 1.81
C ASN A 118 -2.84 1.61 2.13
N GLN A 119 -2.54 1.45 3.41
CA GLN A 119 -1.60 0.45 3.90
C GLN A 119 -2.02 -0.98 3.55
N THR A 120 -3.32 -1.29 3.50
CA THR A 120 -3.83 -2.62 3.12
C THR A 120 -3.40 -3.01 1.71
N GLN A 121 -3.35 -2.03 0.80
CA GLN A 121 -2.98 -2.24 -0.58
C GLN A 121 -1.47 -2.22 -0.77
N ILE A 122 -0.76 -1.26 -0.15
CA ILE A 122 0.71 -1.17 -0.21
C ILE A 122 1.38 -2.47 0.26
N GLN A 123 0.88 -3.06 1.34
CA GLN A 123 1.41 -4.34 1.85
C GLN A 123 1.27 -5.48 0.84
N ARG A 124 0.15 -5.54 0.10
CA ARG A 124 -0.06 -6.53 -0.96
C ARG A 124 0.91 -6.32 -2.11
N TYR A 125 1.21 -5.07 -2.47
CA TYR A 125 2.18 -4.77 -3.52
C TYR A 125 3.61 -5.16 -3.13
N LEU A 126 4.00 -4.90 -1.88
CA LEU A 126 5.33 -5.27 -1.37
C LEU A 126 5.51 -6.80 -1.23
N ALA A 127 4.42 -7.55 -1.09
CA ALA A 127 4.47 -9.01 -1.08
C ALA A 127 4.72 -9.62 -2.48
N ILE A 128 4.62 -8.82 -3.55
CA ILE A 128 4.84 -9.28 -4.92
C ILE A 128 6.31 -9.12 -5.29
N ARG A 129 6.92 -10.19 -5.81
CA ARG A 129 8.36 -10.27 -6.14
C ARG A 129 8.85 -9.25 -7.17
N SER A 130 7.96 -8.66 -7.97
CA SER A 130 8.34 -7.76 -9.06
C SER A 130 7.38 -6.59 -9.21
N THR A 131 7.93 -5.45 -9.65
CA THR A 131 7.14 -4.24 -9.93
C THR A 131 6.15 -4.45 -11.07
N ARG A 132 6.51 -5.24 -12.09
CA ARG A 132 5.60 -5.62 -13.18
C ARG A 132 4.43 -6.46 -12.65
N GLY A 133 4.70 -7.40 -11.77
CA GLY A 133 3.66 -8.20 -11.10
C GLY A 133 2.71 -7.33 -10.26
N ALA A 134 3.25 -6.35 -9.51
CA ALA A 134 2.43 -5.41 -8.73
C ALA A 134 1.51 -4.56 -9.62
N LYS A 135 2.01 -4.07 -10.75
CA LYS A 135 1.20 -3.34 -11.75
C LYS A 135 0.09 -4.22 -12.36
N GLN A 136 0.39 -5.48 -12.65
CA GLN A 136 -0.61 -6.43 -13.15
C GLN A 136 -1.67 -6.75 -12.09
N ALA A 137 -1.27 -6.95 -10.83
CA ALA A 137 -2.19 -7.17 -9.72
C ALA A 137 -3.14 -5.99 -9.53
N LEU A 138 -2.62 -4.75 -9.60
CA LEU A 138 -3.44 -3.54 -9.56
C LEU A 138 -4.47 -3.48 -10.70
N LEU A 139 -4.07 -3.86 -11.92
CA LEU A 139 -4.99 -3.88 -13.07
C LEU A 139 -6.09 -4.94 -12.89
N ILE A 140 -5.73 -6.14 -12.43
CA ILE A 140 -6.69 -7.22 -12.16
C ILE A 140 -7.68 -6.78 -11.08
N ASP A 141 -7.20 -6.14 -10.02
CA ASP A 141 -8.03 -5.60 -8.94
C ASP A 141 -8.99 -4.52 -9.45
N ALA A 142 -8.51 -3.58 -10.27
CA ALA A 142 -9.36 -2.54 -10.85
C ALA A 142 -10.46 -3.11 -11.77
N ILE A 143 -10.12 -4.07 -12.63
CA ILE A 143 -11.09 -4.74 -13.53
C ILE A 143 -12.08 -5.58 -12.72
N GLY A 144 -11.59 -6.39 -11.79
CA GLY A 144 -12.40 -7.25 -10.93
C GLY A 144 -13.36 -6.45 -10.04
N GLY A 145 -12.86 -5.39 -9.40
CA GLY A 145 -13.66 -4.47 -8.61
C GLY A 145 -14.75 -3.78 -9.44
N SER A 146 -14.40 -3.29 -10.64
CA SER A 146 -15.38 -2.69 -11.56
C SER A 146 -16.47 -3.68 -11.99
N PHE A 147 -16.09 -4.94 -12.24
CA PHE A 147 -17.04 -6.01 -12.57
C PHE A 147 -18.01 -6.31 -11.42
N ILE A 148 -17.51 -6.44 -10.18
CA ILE A 148 -18.37 -6.64 -9.00
C ILE A 148 -19.30 -5.45 -8.79
N VAL A 149 -18.82 -4.22 -8.91
CA VAL A 149 -19.66 -3.01 -8.80
C VAL A 149 -20.77 -3.03 -9.84
N LEU A 150 -20.49 -3.39 -11.10
CA LEU A 150 -21.51 -3.52 -12.15
C LEU A 150 -22.61 -4.54 -11.78
N LEU A 151 -22.24 -5.70 -11.24
CA LEU A 151 -23.20 -6.70 -10.76
C LEU A 151 -24.08 -6.14 -9.63
N THR A 152 -23.50 -5.41 -8.68
CA THR A 152 -24.28 -4.80 -7.57
C THR A 152 -25.22 -3.69 -8.04
N ILE A 153 -24.82 -2.89 -9.03
CA ILE A 153 -25.69 -1.90 -9.67
C ILE A 153 -26.87 -2.60 -10.34
N LEU A 154 -26.62 -3.69 -11.08
CA LEU A 154 -27.68 -4.46 -11.71
C LEU A 154 -28.67 -5.03 -10.68
N ILE A 155 -28.20 -5.54 -9.54
CA ILE A 155 -29.06 -5.96 -8.43
C ILE A 155 -29.91 -4.79 -7.94
N GLY A 156 -29.34 -3.59 -7.77
CA GLY A 156 -30.10 -2.40 -7.38
C GLY A 156 -31.21 -2.03 -8.35
N VAL A 157 -30.95 -2.12 -9.67
CA VAL A 157 -31.96 -1.88 -10.72
C VAL A 157 -33.06 -2.95 -10.68
N ILE A 158 -32.71 -4.22 -10.52
CA ILE A 158 -33.66 -5.33 -10.39
C ILE A 158 -34.55 -5.13 -9.16
N MET A 159 -33.94 -4.80 -8.03
CA MET A 159 -34.64 -4.60 -6.76
C MET A 159 -35.62 -3.42 -6.86
N TYR A 160 -35.23 -2.32 -7.51
CA TYR A 160 -36.17 -1.23 -7.80
C TYR A 160 -37.34 -1.70 -8.66
N ALA A 161 -37.08 -2.43 -9.75
CA ALA A 161 -38.13 -2.90 -10.64
C ALA A 161 -39.09 -3.88 -9.95
N TYR A 162 -38.59 -4.70 -9.02
CA TYR A 162 -39.40 -5.61 -8.21
C TYR A 162 -40.31 -4.87 -7.22
N TYR A 163 -39.80 -3.80 -6.57
CA TYR A 163 -40.54 -3.00 -5.60
C TYR A 163 -41.17 -1.72 -6.18
N ALA A 164 -41.31 -1.62 -7.51
CA ALA A 164 -41.74 -0.40 -8.17
C ALA A 164 -43.13 0.08 -7.69
N ASP A 165 -44.02 -0.87 -7.38
CA ASP A 165 -45.41 -0.61 -6.98
C ASP A 165 -45.64 -0.66 -5.45
N CYS A 166 -44.70 -1.27 -4.72
CA CYS A 166 -44.76 -1.40 -3.26
C CYS A 166 -43.35 -1.36 -2.66
N ASP A 167 -42.95 -0.20 -2.19
CA ASP A 167 -41.65 -0.02 -1.53
C ASP A 167 -41.69 -0.48 -0.07
N PRO A 168 -40.87 -1.48 0.32
CA PRO A 168 -40.90 -2.06 1.67
C PRO A 168 -40.39 -1.09 2.75
N TYR A 169 -39.55 -0.12 2.38
CA TYR A 169 -39.04 0.88 3.32
C TYR A 169 -40.13 1.87 3.74
N THR A 170 -40.81 2.47 2.76
CA THR A 170 -41.89 3.44 2.99
C THR A 170 -43.12 2.76 3.60
N ASN A 171 -43.35 1.49 3.28
CA ASN A 171 -44.38 0.65 3.89
C ASN A 171 -44.00 0.11 5.30
N LYS A 172 -42.86 0.52 5.86
CA LYS A 172 -42.36 0.16 7.21
C LYS A 172 -42.20 -1.35 7.45
N GLN A 173 -41.97 -2.13 6.39
CA GLN A 173 -41.60 -3.55 6.51
C GLN A 173 -40.13 -3.71 6.89
N ILE A 174 -39.30 -2.72 6.58
CA ILE A 174 -37.90 -2.61 6.99
C ILE A 174 -37.65 -1.29 7.71
N GLU A 175 -36.78 -1.30 8.72
CA GLU A 175 -36.47 -0.12 9.55
C GLU A 175 -35.36 0.74 8.92
N HIS A 176 -34.37 0.08 8.32
CA HIS A 176 -33.20 0.73 7.71
C HIS A 176 -33.14 0.44 6.21
N ILE A 177 -32.84 1.46 5.41
CA ILE A 177 -32.77 1.31 3.95
C ILE A 177 -31.75 0.27 3.50
N ASP A 178 -30.65 0.10 4.25
CA ASP A 178 -29.61 -0.88 3.93
C ASP A 178 -30.05 -2.35 4.17
N GLN A 179 -31.23 -2.58 4.77
CA GLN A 179 -31.85 -3.92 4.92
C GLN A 179 -32.53 -4.40 3.65
N ILE A 180 -32.74 -3.52 2.67
CA ILE A 180 -33.56 -3.83 1.49
C ILE A 180 -33.02 -4.99 0.66
N LEU A 181 -31.69 -5.10 0.53
CA LEU A 181 -31.08 -6.19 -0.24
C LEU A 181 -31.23 -7.55 0.48
N PRO A 182 -30.87 -7.68 1.78
CA PRO A 182 -31.18 -8.90 2.53
C PRO A 182 -32.66 -9.28 2.50
N TYR A 183 -33.56 -8.29 2.63
CA TYR A 183 -35.00 -8.51 2.56
C TYR A 183 -35.43 -9.03 1.19
N PHE A 184 -34.97 -8.41 0.11
CA PHE A 184 -35.19 -8.84 -1.28
C PHE A 184 -34.71 -10.27 -1.53
N VAL A 185 -33.54 -10.63 -1.01
CA VAL A 185 -33.01 -11.99 -1.14
C VAL A 185 -33.92 -13.00 -0.45
N MET A 186 -34.44 -12.68 0.74
CA MET A 186 -35.36 -13.58 1.44
C MET A 186 -36.68 -13.76 0.70
N GLU A 187 -37.24 -12.69 0.11
CA GLU A 187 -38.47 -12.78 -0.70
C GLU A 187 -38.27 -13.61 -1.98
N VAL A 188 -37.14 -13.43 -2.66
CA VAL A 188 -36.95 -13.99 -4.01
C VAL A 188 -36.28 -15.38 -3.99
N LEU A 189 -35.48 -15.67 -2.96
CA LEU A 189 -34.72 -16.91 -2.81
C LEU A 189 -35.10 -17.73 -1.58
N GLY A 190 -35.97 -17.24 -0.69
CA GLY A 190 -36.33 -17.90 0.58
C GLY A 190 -36.85 -19.32 0.40
N ASP A 191 -37.66 -19.56 -0.63
CA ASP A 191 -38.22 -20.88 -0.95
C ASP A 191 -37.17 -21.90 -1.43
N LYS A 192 -36.01 -21.40 -1.91
CA LYS A 192 -34.94 -22.22 -2.45
C LYS A 192 -33.91 -22.52 -1.36
N LYS A 193 -34.11 -23.65 -0.68
CA LYS A 193 -33.22 -24.13 0.39
C LYS A 193 -31.74 -24.03 -0.02
N GLY A 194 -30.94 -23.34 0.80
CA GLY A 194 -29.50 -23.17 0.60
C GLY A 194 -29.08 -21.86 -0.10
N LEU A 195 -29.90 -21.29 -1.00
CA LEU A 195 -29.51 -20.07 -1.73
C LEU A 195 -29.43 -18.81 -0.85
N PRO A 196 -30.36 -18.55 0.10
CA PRO A 196 -30.19 -17.47 1.08
C PRO A 196 -28.93 -17.65 1.94
N GLY A 197 -28.57 -18.89 2.26
CA GLY A 197 -27.33 -19.22 2.98
C GLY A 197 -26.08 -18.91 2.16
N ILE A 198 -26.09 -19.15 0.85
CA ILE A 198 -25.01 -18.76 -0.06
C ILE A 198 -24.88 -17.23 -0.11
N PHE A 199 -26.00 -16.50 -0.23
CA PHE A 199 -25.97 -15.03 -0.16
C PHE A 199 -25.35 -14.53 1.15
N LEU A 200 -25.79 -15.09 2.28
CA LEU A 200 -25.24 -14.74 3.59
C LEU A 200 -23.73 -15.03 3.64
N ALA A 201 -23.29 -16.20 3.16
CA ALA A 201 -21.88 -16.54 3.06
C ALA A 201 -21.09 -15.53 2.19
N CYS A 202 -21.67 -14.97 1.14
CA CYS A 202 -21.05 -13.94 0.30
C CYS A 202 -20.84 -12.63 1.05
N VAL A 203 -21.87 -12.12 1.72
CA VAL A 203 -21.80 -10.86 2.48
C VAL A 203 -20.78 -10.99 3.61
N PHE A 204 -20.74 -12.15 4.26
CA PHE A 204 -19.74 -12.46 5.29
C PHE A 204 -18.33 -12.54 4.71
N SER A 205 -18.16 -13.22 3.58
CA SER A 205 -16.86 -13.34 2.89
C SER A 205 -16.26 -11.99 2.52
N GLY A 206 -17.05 -11.08 1.95
CA GLY A 206 -16.58 -9.72 1.62
C GLY A 206 -16.21 -8.90 2.85
N SER A 207 -16.94 -9.10 3.95
CA SER A 207 -16.68 -8.39 5.20
C SER A 207 -15.44 -8.93 5.92
N LEU A 208 -15.28 -10.25 5.97
CA LEU A 208 -14.17 -10.94 6.60
C LEU A 208 -12.83 -10.61 5.92
N SER A 209 -12.76 -10.66 4.59
CA SER A 209 -11.54 -10.29 3.83
C SER A 209 -11.08 -8.86 4.13
N THR A 210 -12.03 -7.93 4.17
CA THR A 210 -11.75 -6.51 4.43
C THR A 210 -11.31 -6.25 5.87
N ILE A 211 -12.02 -6.82 6.86
CA ILE A 211 -11.66 -6.62 8.28
C ILE A 211 -10.33 -7.32 8.59
N SER A 212 -10.11 -8.53 8.10
CA SER A 212 -8.84 -9.26 8.29
C SER A 212 -7.65 -8.49 7.71
N SER A 213 -7.77 -8.01 6.47
CA SER A 213 -6.73 -7.19 5.84
C SER A 213 -6.47 -5.90 6.62
N GLY A 214 -7.53 -5.21 7.04
CA GLY A 214 -7.40 -3.98 7.82
C GLY A 214 -6.77 -4.19 9.20
N LEU A 215 -7.12 -5.26 9.91
CA LEU A 215 -6.53 -5.63 11.19
C LEU A 215 -5.05 -5.96 11.04
N ASN A 216 -4.68 -6.77 10.04
CA ASN A 216 -3.28 -7.10 9.77
C ASN A 216 -2.45 -5.84 9.46
N SER A 217 -2.98 -4.94 8.62
CA SER A 217 -2.29 -3.70 8.29
C SER A 217 -2.15 -2.74 9.46
N LEU A 218 -3.19 -2.60 10.28
CA LEU A 218 -3.14 -1.74 11.47
C LEU A 218 -2.18 -2.29 12.53
N THR A 219 -2.18 -3.61 12.74
CA THR A 219 -1.21 -4.29 13.61
C THR A 219 0.22 -4.06 13.12
N ALA A 220 0.47 -4.15 11.81
CA ALA A 220 1.77 -3.88 11.23
C ALA A 220 2.21 -2.41 11.41
N VAL A 221 1.30 -1.45 11.20
CA VAL A 221 1.57 -0.01 11.42
C VAL A 221 1.92 0.27 12.88
N ILE A 222 1.18 -0.29 13.83
CA ILE A 222 1.47 -0.11 15.26
C ILE A 222 2.83 -0.70 15.65
N ILE A 223 3.21 -1.85 15.07
CA ILE A 223 4.49 -2.48 15.37
C ILE A 223 5.66 -1.74 14.69
N GLU A 224 5.57 -1.47 13.39
CA GLU A 224 6.67 -0.90 12.61
C GLU A 224 6.82 0.61 12.85
N ASP A 225 5.72 1.37 12.80
CA ASP A 225 5.79 2.83 12.85
C ASP A 225 5.84 3.36 14.29
N PHE A 226 5.02 2.79 15.19
CA PHE A 226 4.98 3.25 16.59
C PHE A 226 5.99 2.53 17.48
N TYR A 227 5.96 1.20 17.54
CA TYR A 227 6.81 0.47 18.48
C TYR A 227 8.29 0.49 18.05
N LYS A 228 8.59 0.13 16.81
CA LYS A 228 9.97 0.12 16.29
C LYS A 228 10.42 1.52 15.91
N GLY A 229 9.63 2.25 15.13
CA GLY A 229 9.94 3.58 14.63
C GLY A 229 10.03 4.62 15.76
N LEU A 230 8.93 4.88 16.46
CA LEU A 230 8.87 5.96 17.46
C LEU A 230 9.59 5.61 18.77
N MET A 231 9.48 4.37 19.27
CA MET A 231 10.12 3.97 20.53
C MET A 231 11.55 3.41 20.36
N GLY A 232 12.02 3.18 19.12
CA GLY A 232 13.37 2.70 18.84
C GLY A 232 13.67 1.29 19.35
N ARG A 233 12.63 0.50 19.69
CA ARG A 233 12.79 -0.83 20.29
C ARG A 233 12.69 -1.92 19.23
N GLN A 234 13.65 -2.84 19.24
CA GLN A 234 13.61 -4.04 18.40
C GLN A 234 12.86 -5.17 19.12
N LEU A 235 12.05 -5.92 18.37
CA LEU A 235 11.35 -7.11 18.84
C LEU A 235 11.96 -8.34 18.20
N SER A 236 12.09 -9.41 18.97
CA SER A 236 12.32 -10.75 18.43
C SER A 236 11.07 -11.23 17.68
N ASP A 237 11.26 -11.97 16.59
CA ASP A 237 10.18 -12.43 15.71
C ASP A 237 9.06 -13.20 16.44
N GLU A 238 9.41 -14.04 17.43
CA GLU A 238 8.44 -14.77 18.23
C GLU A 238 7.56 -13.82 19.07
N ARG A 239 8.19 -12.82 19.69
CA ARG A 239 7.47 -11.80 20.49
C ARG A 239 6.64 -10.89 19.59
N GLN A 240 7.12 -10.58 18.40
CA GLN A 240 6.38 -9.82 17.40
C GLN A 240 5.09 -10.56 17.00
N GLY A 241 5.18 -11.86 16.73
CA GLY A 241 4.01 -12.68 16.43
C GLY A 241 3.00 -12.73 17.58
N PHE A 242 3.46 -12.85 18.82
CA PHE A 242 2.57 -12.85 19.99
C PHE A 242 1.88 -11.49 20.22
N ILE A 243 2.63 -10.39 20.13
CA ILE A 243 2.09 -9.03 20.27
C ILE A 243 1.08 -8.73 19.17
N ALA A 244 1.37 -9.14 17.93
CA ALA A 244 0.47 -8.97 16.80
C ALA A 244 -0.89 -9.63 17.05
N LYS A 245 -0.91 -10.84 17.63
CA LYS A 245 -2.15 -11.56 17.98
C LYS A 245 -2.97 -10.82 19.04
N ILE A 246 -2.32 -10.36 20.12
CA ILE A 246 -3.00 -9.58 21.17
C ILE A 246 -3.59 -8.31 20.57
N LEU A 247 -2.82 -7.62 19.74
CA LEU A 247 -3.23 -6.37 19.14
C LEU A 247 -4.44 -6.55 18.22
N SER A 248 -4.45 -7.61 17.40
CA SER A 248 -5.63 -7.96 16.58
C SER A 248 -6.89 -8.18 17.43
N VAL A 249 -6.77 -8.79 18.61
CA VAL A 249 -7.92 -8.98 19.53
C VAL A 249 -8.41 -7.65 20.11
N VAL A 250 -7.50 -6.80 20.58
CA VAL A 250 -7.83 -5.48 21.12
C VAL A 250 -8.49 -4.60 20.06
N LEU A 251 -7.92 -4.56 18.85
CA LEU A 251 -8.47 -3.81 17.73
C LEU A 251 -9.84 -4.35 17.30
N GLY A 252 -10.03 -5.67 17.30
CA GLY A 252 -11.34 -6.30 17.06
C GLY A 252 -12.41 -5.83 18.05
N ALA A 253 -12.07 -5.79 19.35
CA ALA A 253 -12.96 -5.26 20.38
C ALA A 253 -13.28 -3.76 20.16
N CYS A 254 -12.29 -2.96 19.78
CA CYS A 254 -12.51 -1.55 19.43
C CYS A 254 -13.43 -1.37 18.21
N ILE A 255 -13.27 -2.19 17.16
CA ILE A 255 -14.12 -2.18 15.97
C ILE A 255 -15.58 -2.50 16.34
N MET A 256 -15.78 -3.49 17.21
CA MET A 256 -17.11 -3.83 17.73
C MET A 256 -17.77 -2.66 18.45
N LEU A 257 -17.03 -1.96 19.33
CA LEU A 257 -17.55 -0.78 20.02
C LEU A 257 -17.88 0.36 19.04
N LEU A 258 -17.00 0.64 18.08
CA LEU A 258 -17.21 1.68 17.07
C LEU A 258 -18.38 1.37 16.12
N THR A 259 -18.74 0.09 15.97
CA THR A 259 -19.91 -0.31 15.17
C THR A 259 -21.22 0.24 15.76
N TYR A 260 -21.27 0.48 17.07
CA TYR A 260 -22.40 1.17 17.70
C TYR A 260 -22.55 2.62 17.23
N VAL A 261 -21.44 3.33 17.06
CA VAL A 261 -21.46 4.70 16.52
C VAL A 261 -21.93 4.67 15.06
N VAL A 262 -21.45 3.68 14.29
CA VAL A 262 -21.84 3.51 12.89
C VAL A 262 -23.33 3.28 12.70
N SER A 263 -24.01 2.57 13.61
CA SER A 263 -25.46 2.33 13.47
C SER A 263 -26.30 3.62 13.49
N HIS A 264 -25.70 4.75 13.86
CA HIS A 264 -26.32 6.06 13.85
C HIS A 264 -25.88 6.93 12.66
N LEU A 265 -24.92 6.47 11.84
CA LEU A 265 -24.40 7.18 10.67
C LEU A 265 -25.22 6.85 9.41
N GLY A 266 -26.48 7.29 9.36
CA GLY A 266 -27.32 7.25 8.14
C GLY A 266 -27.24 5.94 7.33
N SER A 267 -27.17 6.05 5.99
CA SER A 267 -26.92 4.90 5.12
C SER A 267 -25.43 4.52 5.11
N ILE A 268 -25.17 3.21 5.16
CA ILE A 268 -23.84 2.59 5.13
C ILE A 268 -22.97 3.13 3.98
N LEU A 269 -23.54 3.28 2.77
CA LEU A 269 -22.80 3.76 1.60
C LEU A 269 -22.36 5.22 1.79
N ASN A 270 -23.29 6.08 2.21
CA ASN A 270 -23.03 7.50 2.44
C ASN A 270 -21.99 7.70 3.55
N ALA A 271 -22.10 6.95 4.65
CA ALA A 271 -21.13 6.98 5.74
C ALA A 271 -19.73 6.54 5.27
N THR A 272 -19.65 5.48 4.47
CA THR A 272 -18.37 4.96 3.94
C THR A 272 -17.68 5.99 3.07
N LEU A 273 -18.38 6.54 2.06
CA LEU A 273 -17.80 7.51 1.14
C LEU A 273 -17.43 8.82 1.83
N SER A 274 -18.23 9.25 2.81
CA SER A 274 -17.91 10.44 3.64
C SER A 274 -16.64 10.22 4.44
N LEU A 275 -16.49 9.07 5.11
CA LEU A 275 -15.29 8.79 5.93
C LEU A 275 -14.03 8.58 5.09
N PHE A 276 -14.13 8.00 3.90
CA PHE A 276 -13.00 7.97 2.96
C PHE A 276 -12.55 9.39 2.62
N GLY A 277 -13.49 10.27 2.31
CA GLY A 277 -13.20 11.69 2.09
C GLY A 277 -12.52 12.39 3.27
N VAL A 278 -13.09 12.23 4.47
CA VAL A 278 -12.65 12.95 5.68
C VAL A 278 -11.30 12.45 6.18
N LEU A 279 -11.05 11.13 6.15
CA LEU A 279 -9.88 10.52 6.76
C LEU A 279 -8.78 10.21 5.75
N GLU A 280 -9.11 9.64 4.59
CA GLU A 280 -8.10 9.30 3.58
C GLU A 280 -7.67 10.53 2.77
N GLY A 281 -8.56 11.51 2.57
CA GLY A 281 -8.29 12.75 1.84
C GLY A 281 -7.09 13.55 2.37
N PRO A 282 -7.05 13.92 3.67
CA PRO A 282 -5.91 14.63 4.25
C PRO A 282 -4.61 13.83 4.18
N ASN A 283 -4.68 12.50 4.38
CA ASN A 283 -3.51 11.63 4.31
C ASN A 283 -2.93 11.62 2.89
N MET A 284 -3.78 11.40 1.88
CA MET A 284 -3.41 11.54 0.47
C MET A 284 -2.84 12.93 0.17
N GLY A 285 -3.41 13.99 0.74
CA GLY A 285 -2.94 15.36 0.55
C GLY A 285 -1.49 15.56 0.97
N VAL A 286 -1.03 14.90 2.04
CA VAL A 286 0.36 14.96 2.50
C VAL A 286 1.29 14.26 1.52
N PHE A 287 0.91 13.10 0.99
CA PHE A 287 1.69 12.41 -0.02
C PHE A 287 1.76 13.22 -1.32
N VAL A 288 0.64 13.78 -1.78
CA VAL A 288 0.60 14.65 -2.97
C VAL A 288 1.49 15.88 -2.76
N LEU A 289 1.45 16.50 -1.57
CA LEU A 289 2.33 17.60 -1.21
C LEU A 289 3.81 17.19 -1.30
N GLY A 290 4.19 16.05 -0.71
CA GLY A 290 5.57 15.58 -0.72
C GLY A 290 6.08 15.13 -2.09
N PHE A 291 5.22 14.52 -2.92
CA PHE A 291 5.61 13.98 -4.22
C PHE A 291 5.70 15.03 -5.33
N LEU A 292 4.88 16.08 -5.26
CA LEU A 292 4.77 17.08 -6.32
C LEU A 292 5.44 18.40 -5.98
N PHE A 293 5.61 18.72 -4.68
CA PHE A 293 6.11 20.03 -4.25
C PHE A 293 7.41 19.89 -3.45
N PRO A 294 8.58 19.99 -4.10
CA PRO A 294 9.87 19.81 -3.43
C PRO A 294 10.17 20.82 -2.32
N GLN A 295 9.55 22.00 -2.39
CA GLN A 295 9.74 23.06 -1.41
C GLN A 295 8.95 22.81 -0.10
N ALA A 296 8.09 21.79 -0.07
CA ALA A 296 7.30 21.46 1.10
C ALA A 296 8.20 20.93 2.23
N ASN A 297 8.06 21.50 3.42
CA ASN A 297 8.81 21.08 4.60
C ASN A 297 7.92 20.30 5.60
N ARG A 298 8.55 19.68 6.60
CA ARG A 298 7.85 18.89 7.63
C ARG A 298 6.78 19.70 8.39
N ARG A 299 7.03 20.98 8.66
CA ARG A 299 6.08 21.84 9.39
C ARG A 299 4.84 22.14 8.55
N GLY A 300 5.04 22.46 7.27
CA GLY A 300 3.96 22.67 6.32
C GLY A 300 3.13 21.42 6.11
N ALA A 301 3.75 20.25 5.95
CA ALA A 301 3.04 18.98 5.85
C ALA A 301 2.16 18.70 7.09
N LEU A 302 2.68 18.89 8.30
CA LEU A 302 1.93 18.69 9.54
C LEU A 302 0.77 19.68 9.69
N VAL A 303 1.02 20.98 9.49
CA VAL A 303 -0.03 22.01 9.63
C VAL A 303 -1.09 21.83 8.54
N GLY A 304 -0.69 21.51 7.30
CA GLY A 304 -1.61 21.20 6.21
C GLY A 304 -2.50 20.01 6.53
N PHE A 305 -1.92 18.91 7.03
CA PHE A 305 -2.67 17.71 7.45
C PHE A 305 -3.73 18.03 8.50
N PHE A 306 -3.33 18.63 9.64
CA PHE A 306 -4.26 18.90 10.73
C PHE A 306 -5.30 19.97 10.39
N SER A 307 -4.94 20.97 9.58
CA SER A 307 -5.90 21.99 9.12
C SER A 307 -6.95 21.38 8.19
N SER A 308 -6.52 20.51 7.27
CA SER A 308 -7.42 19.78 6.37
C SER A 308 -8.32 18.83 7.16
N LEU A 309 -7.77 18.04 8.08
CA LEU A 309 -8.55 17.14 8.93
C LEU A 309 -9.59 17.90 9.77
N ALA A 310 -9.22 19.04 10.37
CA ALA A 310 -10.15 19.86 11.14
C ALA A 310 -11.29 20.41 10.26
N LEU A 311 -10.97 20.91 9.06
CA LEU A 311 -11.97 21.40 8.10
C LEU A 311 -12.92 20.28 7.65
N GLN A 312 -12.40 19.11 7.32
CA GLN A 312 -13.22 17.97 6.88
C GLN A 312 -14.11 17.44 8.02
N LEU A 313 -13.59 17.35 9.24
CA LEU A 313 -14.38 16.97 10.41
C LEU A 313 -15.49 17.99 10.70
N TRP A 314 -15.20 19.29 10.57
CA TRP A 314 -16.22 20.33 10.66
C TRP A 314 -17.31 20.09 9.61
N MET A 315 -16.94 20.03 8.33
CA MET A 315 -17.92 19.87 7.23
C MET A 315 -18.76 18.60 7.42
N PHE A 316 -18.13 17.49 7.79
CA PHE A 316 -18.82 16.24 8.06
C PHE A 316 -19.82 16.34 9.23
N LEU A 317 -19.42 16.88 10.38
CA LEU A 317 -20.32 17.05 11.53
C LEU A 317 -21.46 18.02 11.21
N GLY A 318 -21.17 19.12 10.52
CA GLY A 318 -22.17 20.08 10.07
C GLY A 318 -23.20 19.47 9.12
N ALA A 319 -22.74 18.61 8.20
CA ALA A 319 -23.61 17.85 7.30
C ALA A 319 -24.51 16.86 8.06
N GLN A 320 -23.99 16.15 9.06
CA GLN A 320 -24.79 15.25 9.90
C GLN A 320 -25.86 15.99 10.71
N ILE A 321 -25.53 17.15 11.29
CA ILE A 321 -26.47 17.95 12.08
C ILE A 321 -27.58 18.54 11.19
N THR A 322 -27.21 18.96 9.98
CA THR A 322 -28.13 19.63 9.03
C THR A 322 -28.87 18.62 8.14
N GLN A 323 -28.59 17.32 8.26
CA GLN A 323 -29.17 16.26 7.43
C GLN A 323 -30.71 16.25 7.45
N ASN A 324 -31.33 16.56 8.60
CA ASN A 324 -32.79 16.63 8.74
C ASN A 324 -33.43 17.83 8.02
N GLN A 325 -32.64 18.82 7.59
CA GLN A 325 -33.10 20.04 6.91
C GLN A 325 -32.83 20.00 5.41
N MET A 326 -32.01 19.06 4.93
CA MET A 326 -31.74 18.88 3.50
C MET A 326 -32.87 18.01 2.92
N GLU A 327 -33.65 18.58 1.99
CA GLU A 327 -34.57 17.79 1.19
C GLU A 327 -33.76 16.68 0.47
N SER A 328 -34.14 15.44 0.73
CA SER A 328 -33.59 14.30 0.02
C SER A 328 -34.07 14.36 -1.42
N ASP A 329 -33.16 14.53 -2.38
CA ASP A 329 -33.36 14.32 -3.83
C ASP A 329 -33.69 12.86 -4.18
N SER A 330 -34.32 12.12 -3.27
CA SER A 330 -34.82 10.77 -3.51
C SER A 330 -36.01 10.87 -4.47
N LEU A 331 -35.85 10.26 -5.65
CA LEU A 331 -36.94 10.04 -6.58
C LEU A 331 -38.11 9.33 -5.88
N PRO A 332 -39.37 9.67 -6.23
CA PRO A 332 -40.55 9.16 -5.55
C PRO A 332 -40.63 7.63 -5.60
N LEU A 333 -41.19 7.07 -4.53
CA LEU A 333 -41.45 5.64 -4.34
C LEU A 333 -42.97 5.43 -4.24
N SER A 334 -43.46 4.28 -4.68
CA SER A 334 -44.90 3.96 -4.69
C SER A 334 -45.26 3.01 -3.55
N ILE A 335 -46.46 3.19 -3.00
CA ILE A 335 -47.11 2.28 -2.02
C ILE A 335 -48.47 1.81 -2.60
N ALA A 336 -48.71 2.04 -3.90
CA ALA A 336 -50.03 1.92 -4.50
C ALA A 336 -50.62 0.49 -4.40
N ASN A 337 -49.76 -0.53 -4.38
CA ASN A 337 -50.18 -1.93 -4.38
C ASN A 337 -49.69 -2.72 -3.16
N CYS A 338 -49.39 -2.06 -2.03
CA CYS A 338 -48.99 -2.76 -0.81
C CYS A 338 -50.20 -3.39 -0.11
N SER A 339 -50.20 -4.72 0.04
CA SER A 339 -51.20 -5.45 0.82
C SER A 339 -50.86 -5.42 2.31
N GLY A 340 -51.28 -4.35 3.02
CA GLY A 340 -51.12 -4.21 4.46
C GLY A 340 -51.48 -2.82 5.02
N THR A 341 -52.65 -2.73 5.64
CA THR A 341 -53.18 -1.67 6.54
C THR A 341 -52.69 -0.21 6.35
N MET A 342 -53.41 0.53 5.49
CA MET A 342 -53.53 1.98 5.60
C MET A 342 -54.28 2.35 6.90
N ASN A 343 -53.55 2.70 7.97
CA ASN A 343 -54.04 3.72 8.89
C ASN A 343 -53.36 5.02 8.49
N SER A 344 -53.91 5.66 7.46
CA SER A 344 -53.55 7.01 7.07
C SER A 344 -53.94 7.97 8.20
N THR A 345 -53.07 8.16 9.18
CA THR A 345 -53.06 9.40 9.93
C THR A 345 -52.41 10.43 9.02
N LEU A 346 -53.27 11.23 8.37
CA LEU A 346 -52.88 12.46 7.69
C LEU A 346 -52.17 13.33 8.74
N MET A 347 -50.84 13.25 8.77
CA MET A 347 -50.05 14.12 9.64
C MET A 347 -50.07 15.50 9.01
N ASN A 348 -51.02 16.33 9.43
CA ASN A 348 -51.01 17.77 9.17
C ASN A 348 -49.68 18.31 9.70
N ARG A 349 -48.70 18.50 8.81
CA ARG A 349 -47.50 19.28 9.11
C ARG A 349 -47.95 20.71 9.39
N THR A 350 -48.14 21.06 10.65
CA THR A 350 -48.10 22.45 11.08
C THR A 350 -46.72 22.99 10.74
N THR A 351 -46.68 23.92 9.80
CA THR A 351 -45.47 24.65 9.44
C THR A 351 -45.14 25.57 10.62
N THR A 352 -44.38 25.07 11.59
CA THR A 352 -43.81 25.95 12.62
C THR A 352 -42.73 26.79 11.95
N THR A 353 -43.12 27.99 11.52
CA THR A 353 -42.20 29.00 10.99
C THR A 353 -41.32 29.49 12.14
N MET A 354 -40.23 28.77 12.41
CA MET A 354 -39.12 29.29 13.21
C MET A 354 -38.49 30.44 12.43
N ILE A 355 -38.76 31.67 12.86
CA ILE A 355 -38.08 32.89 12.39
C ILE A 355 -36.59 32.68 12.62
N SER A 356 -35.85 32.35 11.57
CA SER A 356 -34.40 32.19 11.63
C SER A 356 -33.72 33.40 11.04
N THR A 357 -32.75 33.94 11.77
CA THR A 357 -31.68 34.83 11.31
C THR A 357 -31.24 34.57 9.85
N PHE A 358 -31.87 35.29 8.90
CA PHE A 358 -31.97 34.91 7.49
C PHE A 358 -30.73 35.16 6.61
N LEU A 359 -29.65 35.76 7.11
CA LEU A 359 -28.50 36.11 6.25
C LEU A 359 -27.23 35.29 6.49
N LYS A 360 -27.16 34.48 7.56
CA LYS A 360 -26.01 33.60 7.85
C LYS A 360 -26.30 32.11 7.64
N ARG A 361 -27.57 31.75 7.46
CA ARG A 361 -28.02 30.35 7.40
C ARG A 361 -27.79 29.73 6.02
N ASP A 362 -28.01 30.47 4.94
CA ASP A 362 -27.96 29.91 3.57
C ASP A 362 -26.56 29.43 3.17
N LEU A 363 -25.52 30.25 3.39
CA LEU A 363 -24.16 29.90 2.95
C LEU A 363 -23.54 28.75 3.77
N LEU A 364 -23.87 28.66 5.07
CA LEU A 364 -23.43 27.55 5.92
C LEU A 364 -24.16 26.25 5.60
N ILE A 365 -25.47 26.32 5.34
CA ILE A 365 -26.25 25.15 4.91
C ILE A 365 -25.76 24.67 3.53
N ASP A 366 -25.47 25.59 2.61
CA ASP A 366 -24.87 25.28 1.31
C ASP A 366 -23.52 24.56 1.46
N LEU A 367 -22.65 25.02 2.35
CA LEU A 367 -21.37 24.37 2.62
C LEU A 367 -21.54 22.93 3.18
N TYR A 368 -22.52 22.73 4.05
CA TYR A 368 -22.81 21.40 4.60
C TYR A 368 -23.56 20.48 3.62
N SER A 369 -24.16 21.05 2.57
CA SER A 369 -24.83 20.29 1.51
C SER A 369 -23.86 19.73 0.45
N VAL A 370 -22.58 20.10 0.52
CA VAL A 370 -21.54 19.58 -0.39
C VAL A 370 -21.54 18.04 -0.38
N SER A 371 -21.50 17.44 -1.57
CA SER A 371 -21.42 16.00 -1.72
C SER A 371 -20.13 15.46 -1.12
N TYR A 372 -20.24 14.34 -0.42
CA TYR A 372 -19.11 13.63 0.19
C TYR A 372 -18.04 13.20 -0.82
N LEU A 373 -18.37 13.10 -2.11
CA LEU A 373 -17.40 12.83 -3.17
C LEU A 373 -16.40 13.98 -3.36
N TRP A 374 -16.76 15.22 -2.98
CA TRP A 374 -15.87 16.38 -3.02
C TRP A 374 -14.97 16.50 -1.79
N TYR A 375 -15.22 15.73 -0.73
CA TYR A 375 -14.41 15.80 0.50
C TYR A 375 -12.94 15.47 0.24
N SER A 376 -12.65 14.40 -0.52
CA SER A 376 -11.26 14.04 -0.88
C SER A 376 -10.53 15.13 -1.68
N PRO A 377 -11.07 15.65 -2.81
CA PRO A 377 -10.47 16.78 -3.53
C PRO A 377 -10.26 18.03 -2.66
N ILE A 378 -11.26 18.41 -1.85
CA ILE A 378 -11.16 19.57 -0.96
C ILE A 378 -10.08 19.34 0.10
N ALA A 379 -9.98 18.12 0.63
CA ALA A 379 -8.99 17.76 1.63
C ALA A 379 -7.57 17.89 1.08
N VAL A 380 -7.31 17.32 -0.11
CA VAL A 380 -6.01 17.44 -0.78
C VAL A 380 -5.68 18.89 -1.10
N GLY A 381 -6.64 19.64 -1.66
CA GLY A 381 -6.46 21.06 -1.95
C GLY A 381 -6.09 21.86 -0.70
N THR A 382 -6.76 21.58 0.42
CA THR A 382 -6.48 22.24 1.71
C THR A 382 -5.07 21.91 2.22
N VAL A 383 -4.65 20.63 2.16
CA VAL A 383 -3.29 20.24 2.58
C VAL A 383 -2.24 20.92 1.71
N VAL A 384 -2.44 20.95 0.38
CA VAL A 384 -1.48 21.56 -0.54
C VAL A 384 -1.40 23.07 -0.32
N LEU A 385 -2.54 23.77 -0.24
CA LEU A 385 -2.57 25.23 -0.05
C LEU A 385 -1.97 25.66 1.28
N VAL A 386 -2.44 25.07 2.40
CA VAL A 386 -1.94 25.41 3.73
C VAL A 386 -0.50 24.93 3.89
N GLY A 387 -0.19 23.73 3.42
CA GLY A 387 1.13 23.13 3.55
C GLY A 387 2.21 23.88 2.76
N MET A 388 1.91 24.33 1.55
CA MET A 388 2.83 25.19 0.79
C MET A 388 2.99 26.56 1.44
N THR A 389 1.89 27.18 1.86
CA THR A 389 1.94 28.51 2.52
C THR A 389 2.82 28.47 3.76
N VAL A 390 2.60 27.51 4.64
CA VAL A 390 3.42 27.34 5.85
C VAL A 390 4.85 26.97 5.50
N SER A 391 5.09 26.14 4.47
CA SER A 391 6.45 25.77 4.06
C SER A 391 7.26 27.00 3.62
N TYR A 392 6.65 27.91 2.87
CA TYR A 392 7.30 29.18 2.49
C TYR A 392 7.55 30.09 3.69
N LEU A 393 6.63 30.13 4.65
CA LEU A 393 6.78 30.95 5.86
C LEU A 393 7.80 30.41 6.85
N THR A 394 8.01 29.09 6.92
CA THR A 394 8.90 28.45 7.90
C THR A 394 10.20 27.92 7.30
N HIS A 395 10.64 28.50 6.19
CA HIS A 395 11.77 28.11 5.32
C HIS A 395 11.48 26.91 4.41
N PRO A 396 11.43 27.10 3.08
CA PRO A 396 11.20 26.01 2.14
C PRO A 396 12.43 25.10 2.06
N LEU A 397 12.21 23.82 1.77
CA LEU A 397 13.28 22.85 1.57
C LEU A 397 14.11 23.22 0.32
N GLN A 398 15.42 23.04 0.41
CA GLN A 398 16.34 23.30 -0.70
C GLN A 398 16.56 22.04 -1.54
N SER A 399 16.77 22.21 -2.84
CA SER A 399 16.83 21.09 -3.81
C SER A 399 17.95 20.08 -3.54
N HIS A 400 19.00 20.46 -2.82
CA HIS A 400 20.13 19.58 -2.49
C HIS A 400 19.86 18.65 -1.29
N GLU A 401 18.85 18.96 -0.47
CA GLU A 401 18.47 18.16 0.71
C GLU A 401 17.46 17.05 0.35
N ILE A 402 17.00 17.04 -0.90
CA ILE A 402 15.92 16.19 -1.37
C ILE A 402 16.49 14.98 -2.09
N ASP A 403 16.08 13.78 -1.66
CA ASP A 403 16.36 12.54 -2.40
C ASP A 403 15.49 12.52 -3.68
N PRO A 404 16.10 12.53 -4.89
CA PRO A 404 15.35 12.48 -6.16
C PRO A 404 14.46 11.23 -6.31
N LYS A 405 14.72 10.16 -5.54
CA LYS A 405 13.90 8.93 -5.54
C LYS A 405 12.50 9.15 -4.95
N LEU A 406 12.35 10.13 -4.06
CA LEU A 406 11.11 10.37 -3.32
C LEU A 406 10.15 11.34 -4.01
N ILE A 407 10.60 12.05 -5.04
CA ILE A 407 9.81 13.06 -5.76
C ILE A 407 9.55 12.61 -7.19
N VAL A 408 8.31 12.76 -7.64
CA VAL A 408 7.95 12.43 -9.01
C VAL A 408 8.44 13.54 -9.95
N PRO A 409 9.21 13.24 -11.02
CA PRO A 409 9.58 14.23 -12.01
C PRO A 409 8.36 14.58 -12.88
N VAL A 410 7.49 15.46 -12.37
CA VAL A 410 6.22 15.85 -13.01
C VAL A 410 6.44 16.37 -14.43
N SER A 411 7.54 17.09 -14.64
CA SER A 411 7.96 17.65 -15.93
C SER A 411 8.23 16.58 -16.99
N ASP A 412 8.71 15.40 -16.60
CA ASP A 412 9.02 14.30 -17.51
C ASP A 412 7.81 13.39 -17.74
N VAL A 413 6.92 13.25 -16.75
CA VAL A 413 5.76 12.34 -16.82
C VAL A 413 4.56 13.01 -17.49
N CYS A 414 4.17 14.21 -17.06
CA CYS A 414 2.98 14.90 -17.55
C CYS A 414 3.27 15.86 -18.70
N CYS A 415 4.52 16.34 -18.79
CA CYS A 415 4.92 17.47 -19.61
C CYS A 415 6.02 17.10 -20.62
N CYS A 416 6.04 15.86 -21.09
CA CYS A 416 7.05 15.35 -22.02
C CYS A 416 7.07 16.04 -23.40
N PHE A 417 6.07 16.89 -23.68
CA PHE A 417 5.97 17.71 -24.89
C PHE A 417 6.56 19.12 -24.74
N LEU A 418 6.86 19.57 -23.51
CA LEU A 418 7.39 20.92 -23.25
C LEU A 418 8.88 21.02 -23.60
N PRO A 419 9.39 22.18 -24.05
CA PRO A 419 10.82 22.38 -24.30
C PRO A 419 11.68 22.18 -23.04
N LYS A 420 12.92 21.69 -23.18
CA LYS A 420 13.83 21.37 -22.05
C LYS A 420 13.93 22.50 -21.01
N ARG A 421 14.03 23.76 -21.47
CA ARG A 421 14.13 24.94 -20.60
C ARG A 421 12.95 25.11 -19.63
N TRP A 422 11.74 24.72 -20.04
CA TRP A 422 10.55 24.74 -19.18
C TRP A 422 10.50 23.53 -18.25
N ARG A 423 11.03 22.37 -18.67
CA ARG A 423 11.13 21.19 -17.80
C ARG A 423 12.14 21.40 -16.68
N GLU A 424 13.30 21.97 -16.98
CA GLU A 424 14.32 22.32 -15.99
C GLU A 424 13.79 23.32 -14.95
N TRP A 425 12.99 24.30 -15.40
CA TRP A 425 12.31 25.23 -14.49
C TRP A 425 11.28 24.52 -13.59
N LEU A 426 10.48 23.62 -14.15
CA LEU A 426 9.51 22.80 -13.41
C LEU A 426 10.14 21.75 -12.48
N GLN A 427 11.42 21.40 -12.68
CA GLN A 427 12.16 20.47 -11.83
C GLN A 427 12.63 21.11 -10.52
N CYS A 428 12.42 22.42 -10.32
CA CYS A 428 12.76 23.15 -9.10
C CYS A 428 14.20 22.87 -8.61
N GLY A 429 15.15 22.68 -9.54
CA GLY A 429 16.56 22.46 -9.24
C GLY A 429 16.94 21.04 -8.77
N ILE A 430 16.05 20.04 -8.91
CA ILE A 430 16.36 18.64 -8.59
C ILE A 430 17.09 17.97 -9.77
N ASP A 431 18.24 17.36 -9.51
CA ASP A 431 19.05 16.67 -10.52
C ASP A 431 18.58 15.23 -10.77
N TYR A 432 17.58 15.08 -11.63
CA TYR A 432 17.06 13.78 -12.06
C TYR A 432 17.96 13.07 -13.09
N GLU A 433 18.80 13.80 -13.85
CA GLU A 433 19.64 13.19 -14.88
C GLU A 433 20.76 12.35 -14.26
N THR A 434 21.44 12.87 -13.24
CA THR A 434 22.49 12.12 -12.54
C THR A 434 21.94 10.88 -11.83
N TYR A 435 20.74 10.98 -11.25
CA TYR A 435 20.04 9.85 -10.64
C TYR A 435 19.75 8.74 -11.67
N ARG A 436 19.21 9.11 -12.84
CA ARG A 436 18.82 8.15 -13.89
C ARG A 436 20.03 7.42 -14.49
N LYS A 437 21.16 8.13 -14.68
CA LYS A 437 22.42 7.52 -15.12
C LYS A 437 22.88 6.43 -14.14
N ARG A 438 22.92 6.74 -12.84
CA ARG A 438 23.29 5.77 -11.80
C ARG A 438 22.38 4.54 -11.78
N GLN A 439 21.08 4.70 -12.03
CA GLN A 439 20.16 3.58 -12.10
C GLN A 439 20.38 2.69 -13.32
N ASN A 440 20.63 3.28 -14.49
CA ASN A 440 20.92 2.51 -15.70
C ASN A 440 22.25 1.75 -15.55
N ASP A 441 23.28 2.38 -14.99
CA ASP A 441 24.57 1.71 -14.72
C ASP A 441 24.38 0.50 -13.78
N ASN A 442 23.59 0.65 -12.71
CA ASN A 442 23.30 -0.45 -11.79
C ASN A 442 22.50 -1.59 -12.46
N ASN A 443 21.52 -1.27 -13.31
CA ASN A 443 20.73 -2.27 -14.03
C ASN A 443 21.56 -3.00 -15.09
N GLU A 444 22.51 -2.31 -15.74
CA GLU A 444 23.45 -2.95 -16.67
C GLU A 444 24.37 -3.93 -15.93
N VAL A 445 24.88 -3.58 -14.75
CA VAL A 445 25.66 -4.50 -13.91
C VAL A 445 24.83 -5.73 -13.51
N GLU A 446 23.58 -5.54 -13.11
CA GLU A 446 22.66 -6.64 -12.74
C GLU A 446 22.31 -7.56 -13.94
N MET A 447 22.13 -7.00 -15.14
CA MET A 447 21.90 -7.79 -16.35
C MET A 447 23.13 -8.59 -16.75
N VAL A 448 24.34 -8.02 -16.66
CA VAL A 448 25.60 -8.71 -16.95
C VAL A 448 25.80 -9.90 -16.00
N THR A 449 25.44 -9.77 -14.72
CA THR A 449 25.49 -10.89 -13.76
C THR A 449 24.46 -11.99 -14.03
N ASN A 450 23.28 -11.64 -14.54
CA ASN A 450 22.23 -12.61 -14.87
C ASN A 450 22.49 -13.34 -16.20
N ASP A 451 23.10 -12.67 -17.18
CA ASP A 451 23.49 -13.31 -18.45
C ASP A 451 24.67 -14.27 -18.29
N THR A 452 25.60 -14.00 -17.35
CA THR A 452 26.64 -14.96 -16.97
C THR A 452 26.03 -16.23 -16.35
N GLN A 453 24.98 -16.09 -15.51
CA GLN A 453 24.24 -17.25 -14.97
C GLN A 453 23.43 -18.02 -16.03
N ARG A 454 22.86 -17.34 -17.04
CA ARG A 454 22.10 -17.98 -18.12
C ARG A 454 22.95 -18.68 -19.17
N SER A 455 24.20 -18.25 -19.37
CA SER A 455 25.10 -18.82 -20.39
C SER A 455 25.68 -20.20 -20.02
N GLY A 456 25.36 -20.77 -18.85
CA GLY A 456 25.90 -22.07 -18.42
C GLY A 456 27.42 -22.11 -18.26
N ARG A 457 28.10 -20.95 -18.32
CA ARG A 457 29.48 -20.81 -17.92
C ARG A 457 29.48 -20.60 -16.41
N GLU A 458 29.92 -21.60 -15.66
CA GLU A 458 30.17 -21.48 -14.23
C GLU A 458 31.09 -20.28 -13.99
N SER A 459 30.52 -19.18 -13.50
CA SER A 459 31.32 -18.13 -12.88
C SER A 459 31.85 -18.69 -11.56
N PRO A 460 33.17 -18.75 -11.33
CA PRO A 460 33.74 -19.37 -10.12
C PRO A 460 33.47 -18.58 -8.83
N ILE A 461 32.76 -17.44 -8.91
CA ILE A 461 32.52 -16.50 -7.82
C ILE A 461 31.04 -16.05 -7.90
N VAL A 462 30.25 -16.29 -6.86
CA VAL A 462 28.84 -15.86 -6.79
C VAL A 462 28.69 -14.94 -5.58
N PRO A 463 28.68 -13.61 -5.77
CA PRO A 463 28.50 -12.68 -4.66
C PRO A 463 27.09 -12.81 -4.07
N LEU A 464 26.99 -13.16 -2.78
CA LEU A 464 25.75 -13.12 -2.02
C LEU A 464 25.56 -11.71 -1.44
N LEU A 465 25.20 -10.76 -2.31
CA LEU A 465 24.93 -9.37 -1.97
C LEU A 465 23.48 -9.02 -2.33
N ASP A 466 22.67 -8.58 -1.35
CA ASP A 466 21.43 -7.85 -1.65
C ASP A 466 21.44 -6.50 -0.92
N THR A 467 21.46 -5.42 -1.72
CA THR A 467 21.48 -4.02 -1.26
C THR A 467 20.09 -3.47 -0.97
N ASN A 468 19.02 -4.26 -1.17
CA ASN A 468 17.64 -3.83 -0.90
C ASN A 468 17.10 -4.39 0.43
N SER A 469 17.89 -4.33 1.49
CA SER A 469 17.45 -4.73 2.84
C SER A 469 16.78 -3.57 3.59
N ASN A 470 15.55 -3.24 3.17
CA ASN A 470 14.55 -2.66 4.06
C ASN A 470 13.21 -3.38 3.81
N MET A 471 13.10 -4.56 4.40
CA MET A 471 11.91 -5.18 5.01
C MET A 471 12.02 -6.72 4.92
N GLY A 472 12.09 -7.37 6.09
CA GLY A 472 11.66 -8.76 6.33
C GLY A 472 12.07 -9.81 5.29
N GLY A 473 13.35 -10.18 5.25
CA GLY A 473 13.76 -11.45 4.62
C GLY A 473 13.25 -12.64 5.46
N GLY A 474 12.04 -13.12 5.18
CA GLY A 474 11.51 -14.36 5.76
C GLY A 474 12.26 -15.60 5.27
N ASP A 475 11.83 -16.77 5.76
CA ASP A 475 12.45 -18.11 5.58
C ASP A 475 13.07 -18.39 4.19
N SER A 476 12.48 -17.86 3.12
CA SER A 476 12.97 -18.04 1.74
C SER A 476 14.33 -17.39 1.44
N LEU A 477 14.72 -16.32 2.14
CA LEU A 477 16.06 -15.72 1.97
C LEU A 477 17.11 -16.61 2.62
N PHE A 478 16.83 -17.08 3.83
CA PHE A 478 17.71 -17.98 4.56
C PHE A 478 17.85 -19.33 3.86
N GLU A 479 16.78 -19.83 3.22
CA GLU A 479 16.80 -21.04 2.41
C GLU A 479 17.71 -20.89 1.18
N LYS A 480 17.71 -19.74 0.51
CA LYS A 480 18.62 -19.45 -0.61
C LYS A 480 20.08 -19.35 -0.16
N ILE A 481 20.34 -18.72 0.98
CA ILE A 481 21.70 -18.61 1.54
C ILE A 481 22.21 -20.00 1.95
N ASP A 482 21.41 -20.81 2.66
CA ASP A 482 21.76 -22.19 3.02
C ASP A 482 22.04 -23.04 1.77
N THR A 483 21.20 -22.93 0.74
CA THR A 483 21.42 -23.60 -0.56
C THR A 483 22.72 -23.12 -1.23
N GLY A 484 23.00 -21.82 -1.18
CA GLY A 484 24.23 -21.23 -1.71
C GLY A 484 25.49 -21.76 -1.01
N ILE A 485 25.49 -21.76 0.34
CA ILE A 485 26.60 -22.26 1.16
C ILE A 485 26.86 -23.75 0.90
N ARG A 486 25.79 -24.56 0.77
CA ARG A 486 25.92 -25.98 0.47
C ARG A 486 26.57 -26.24 -0.89
N ASN A 487 26.25 -25.42 -1.89
CA ASN A 487 26.76 -25.56 -3.25
C ASN A 487 28.13 -24.91 -3.47
N ALA A 488 28.54 -23.98 -2.61
CA ALA A 488 29.82 -23.30 -2.71
C ALA A 488 31.01 -24.25 -2.49
N LYS A 489 32.09 -24.09 -3.26
CA LYS A 489 33.34 -24.85 -3.10
C LYS A 489 34.26 -24.27 -2.03
N CYS A 490 34.18 -22.96 -1.79
CA CYS A 490 34.93 -22.21 -0.79
C CYS A 490 34.08 -21.02 -0.34
N ILE A 491 34.29 -20.52 0.87
CA ILE A 491 33.57 -19.40 1.46
C ILE A 491 34.54 -18.27 1.77
N LEU A 492 34.33 -17.09 1.18
CA LEU A 492 35.12 -15.89 1.43
C LEU A 492 34.32 -14.92 2.31
N ALA A 493 34.63 -14.90 3.60
CA ALA A 493 33.97 -14.02 4.55
C ALA A 493 34.64 -12.65 4.60
N CYS A 494 33.90 -11.57 4.28
CA CYS A 494 34.40 -10.20 4.44
C CYS A 494 34.26 -9.74 5.90
N VAL A 495 35.33 -9.90 6.67
CA VAL A 495 35.35 -9.63 8.11
C VAL A 495 35.48 -8.12 8.35
N THR A 496 34.42 -7.56 8.93
CA THR A 496 34.35 -6.19 9.46
C THR A 496 33.95 -6.21 10.93
N SER A 497 34.04 -5.08 11.62
CA SER A 497 33.61 -4.95 13.03
C SER A 497 32.12 -5.23 13.25
N ASN A 498 31.29 -5.03 12.23
CA ASN A 498 29.86 -5.33 12.25
C ASN A 498 29.58 -6.80 11.89
N TYR A 499 30.38 -7.39 11.00
CA TYR A 499 30.27 -8.80 10.61
C TYR A 499 30.35 -9.70 11.84
N THR A 500 31.34 -9.48 12.70
CA THR A 500 31.65 -10.33 13.87
C THR A 500 30.59 -10.26 14.97
N LYS A 501 29.76 -9.21 14.97
CA LYS A 501 28.64 -9.02 15.92
C LYS A 501 27.31 -9.56 15.41
N SER A 502 27.21 -9.92 14.13
CA SER A 502 25.96 -10.35 13.49
C SER A 502 25.63 -11.80 13.82
N ILE A 503 24.43 -12.04 14.38
CA ILE A 503 23.92 -13.39 14.67
C ILE A 503 23.74 -14.20 13.38
N ASN A 504 23.27 -13.55 12.29
CA ASN A 504 23.04 -14.22 11.01
C ASN A 504 24.35 -14.66 10.37
N CYS A 505 25.34 -13.77 10.29
CA CYS A 505 26.65 -14.11 9.73
C CYS A 505 27.35 -15.17 10.60
N GLY A 506 27.10 -15.17 11.91
CA GLY A 506 27.54 -16.23 12.82
C GLY A 506 26.93 -17.59 12.46
N ARG A 507 25.62 -17.64 12.21
CA ARG A 507 24.92 -18.86 11.78
C ARG A 507 25.45 -19.38 10.45
N ASP A 508 25.69 -18.50 9.49
CA ASP A 508 26.20 -18.86 8.16
C ASP A 508 27.65 -19.38 8.23
N MET A 509 28.48 -18.79 9.09
CA MET A 509 29.85 -19.27 9.35
C MET A 509 29.87 -20.61 10.10
N SER A 510 29.02 -20.78 11.11
CA SER A 510 28.88 -22.07 11.81
C SER A 510 28.37 -23.18 10.89
N LEU A 511 27.44 -22.87 9.99
CA LEU A 511 26.98 -23.80 8.96
C LEU A 511 28.12 -24.17 7.99
N SER A 512 28.87 -23.16 7.53
CA SER A 512 30.00 -23.37 6.61
C SER A 512 31.08 -24.26 7.23
N ASP A 513 31.41 -24.04 8.51
CA ASP A 513 32.39 -24.84 9.26
C ASP A 513 31.86 -26.24 9.55
N ALA A 514 30.58 -26.39 9.90
CA ALA A 514 29.93 -27.69 10.10
C ALA A 514 29.87 -28.53 8.80
N LEU A 515 29.76 -27.87 7.64
CA LEU A 515 29.83 -28.52 6.32
C LEU A 515 31.27 -28.81 5.86
N GLY A 516 32.28 -28.47 6.66
CA GLY A 516 33.69 -28.66 6.31
C GLY A 516 34.14 -27.84 5.11
N LYS A 517 33.46 -26.73 4.81
CA LYS A 517 33.82 -25.88 3.67
C LYS A 517 35.13 -25.15 3.96
N PRO A 518 36.03 -24.99 2.98
CA PRO A 518 37.21 -24.14 3.14
C PRO A 518 36.77 -22.68 3.33
N ILE A 519 37.12 -22.07 4.46
CA ILE A 519 36.80 -20.69 4.80
C ILE A 519 38.07 -19.85 4.73
N VAL A 520 38.06 -18.78 3.94
CA VAL A 520 39.17 -17.83 3.83
C VAL A 520 38.66 -16.45 4.24
N PRO A 521 38.96 -15.99 5.47
CA PRO A 521 38.53 -14.68 5.93
C PRO A 521 39.31 -13.54 5.25
N LEU A 522 38.60 -12.51 4.81
CA LEU A 522 39.15 -11.27 4.24
C LEU A 522 38.92 -10.15 5.25
N LEU A 523 39.97 -9.68 5.93
CA LEU A 523 39.88 -8.62 6.91
C LEU A 523 39.90 -7.25 6.20
N LEU A 524 38.75 -6.58 6.17
CA LEU A 524 38.57 -5.31 5.46
C LEU A 524 38.65 -4.07 6.37
N GLU A 525 38.51 -4.27 7.68
CA GLU A 525 38.66 -3.23 8.70
C GLU A 525 39.67 -3.67 9.76
N ALA A 526 40.52 -2.74 10.22
CA ALA A 526 41.52 -3.06 11.23
C ALA A 526 40.82 -3.43 12.55
N THR A 527 40.81 -4.71 12.89
CA THR A 527 40.32 -5.18 14.17
C THR A 527 41.43 -5.09 15.22
N SER A 528 41.08 -4.72 16.46
CA SER A 528 42.04 -4.55 17.55
C SER A 528 42.81 -5.83 17.92
N THR A 529 42.28 -7.01 17.57
CA THR A 529 42.88 -8.34 17.80
C THR A 529 42.40 -9.33 16.72
N TRP A 530 43.25 -10.25 16.27
CA TRP A 530 42.86 -11.43 15.48
C TRP A 530 43.13 -12.71 16.29
N PRO A 531 42.19 -13.68 16.35
CA PRO A 531 40.85 -13.67 15.78
C PRO A 531 39.93 -12.60 16.40
N PRO A 532 38.87 -12.16 15.69
CA PRO A 532 37.99 -11.09 16.16
C PRO A 532 37.16 -11.56 17.37
N SER A 533 37.00 -10.70 18.38
CA SER A 533 36.21 -11.03 19.57
C SER A 533 34.73 -11.25 19.25
N GLY A 534 34.11 -12.23 19.92
CA GLY A 534 32.69 -12.56 19.76
C GLY A 534 32.41 -14.04 19.45
N PRO A 535 31.19 -14.38 19.00
CA PRO A 535 30.77 -15.77 18.80
C PRO A 535 31.50 -16.48 17.64
N MET A 536 32.12 -15.73 16.73
CA MET A 536 32.85 -16.28 15.57
C MET A 536 34.33 -16.56 15.85
N VAL A 537 34.83 -16.27 17.06
CA VAL A 537 36.23 -16.55 17.45
C VAL A 537 36.59 -18.00 17.11
N LEU A 538 35.76 -18.94 17.57
CA LEU A 538 36.02 -20.38 17.41
C LEU A 538 36.16 -20.82 15.95
N VAL A 539 35.42 -20.19 15.03
CA VAL A 539 35.47 -20.51 13.61
C VAL A 539 36.74 -19.97 12.95
N PHE A 540 37.28 -18.84 13.45
CA PHE A 540 38.41 -18.13 12.83
C PHE A 540 39.77 -18.39 13.49
N THR A 541 39.83 -18.92 14.73
CA THR A 541 41.09 -19.08 15.50
C THR A 541 42.20 -19.78 14.73
N ASP A 542 41.86 -20.80 13.93
CA ASP A 542 42.84 -21.64 13.21
C ASP A 542 42.77 -21.48 11.68
N LYS A 543 42.07 -20.45 11.18
CA LYS A 543 41.94 -20.22 9.73
C LYS A 543 42.95 -19.17 9.25
N PRO A 544 43.69 -19.41 8.16
CA PRO A 544 44.51 -18.38 7.54
C PRO A 544 43.62 -17.28 6.95
N TYR A 545 43.95 -16.02 7.20
CA TYR A 545 43.18 -14.86 6.72
C TYR A 545 44.04 -13.91 5.87
N ILE A 546 43.39 -13.04 5.12
CA ILE A 546 44.01 -12.03 4.28
C ILE A 546 43.72 -10.66 4.90
N ASP A 547 44.77 -9.93 5.27
CA ASP A 547 44.66 -8.59 5.88
C ASP A 547 44.75 -7.50 4.81
N PHE A 548 43.63 -6.85 4.51
CA PHE A 548 43.58 -5.71 3.59
C PHE A 548 43.85 -4.37 4.29
N CYS A 549 43.96 -4.34 5.62
CA CYS A 549 44.08 -3.10 6.39
C CYS A 549 45.51 -2.57 6.42
N GLN A 550 46.49 -3.44 6.22
CA GLN A 550 47.91 -3.06 6.07
C GLN A 550 48.22 -2.57 4.65
N MET A 551 47.27 -2.67 3.71
CA MET A 551 47.45 -2.26 2.33
C MET A 551 47.15 -0.76 2.21
N ASN A 552 48.18 0.05 1.97
CA ASN A 552 48.05 1.49 1.79
C ASN A 552 47.48 1.81 0.38
N VAL A 553 46.23 1.40 0.14
CA VAL A 553 45.55 1.51 -1.17
C VAL A 553 44.62 2.73 -1.15
N ASN A 554 44.95 3.74 -1.95
CA ASN A 554 44.09 4.89 -2.18
C ASN A 554 42.87 4.48 -3.04
N PHE A 555 41.72 4.28 -2.42
CA PHE A 555 40.44 3.93 -3.08
C PHE A 555 39.85 5.02 -4.01
N ARG A 556 40.62 6.01 -4.46
CA ARG A 556 40.12 7.14 -5.29
C ARG A 556 40.18 6.91 -6.80
N THR A 557 40.81 5.83 -7.26
CA THR A 557 40.94 5.52 -8.70
C THR A 557 40.26 4.19 -8.99
N ASN A 558 39.47 4.13 -10.07
CA ASN A 558 38.67 2.99 -10.55
C ASN A 558 39.47 1.72 -10.93
N ASP A 559 40.74 1.60 -10.51
CA ASP A 559 41.51 0.37 -10.65
C ASP A 559 41.27 -0.51 -9.41
N ILE A 560 40.25 -1.33 -9.52
CA ILE A 560 39.93 -2.38 -8.57
C ILE A 560 41.06 -3.43 -8.68
N TRP A 561 42.02 -3.32 -7.75
CA TRP A 561 43.10 -4.25 -7.39
C TRP A 561 44.37 -4.19 -8.27
N PRO A 562 45.56 -3.98 -7.67
CA PRO A 562 46.83 -4.26 -8.34
C PRO A 562 46.93 -5.75 -8.68
N SER A 563 47.31 -6.07 -9.92
CA SER A 563 47.34 -7.46 -10.44
C SER A 563 48.19 -8.41 -9.61
N GLU A 564 49.33 -7.95 -9.09
CA GLU A 564 50.23 -8.76 -8.27
C GLU A 564 49.61 -9.21 -6.93
N GLU A 565 48.72 -8.42 -6.35
CA GLU A 565 48.08 -8.76 -5.07
C GLU A 565 46.89 -9.71 -5.27
N PHE A 566 46.16 -9.56 -6.39
CA PHE A 566 45.14 -10.52 -6.80
C PHE A 566 45.75 -11.91 -7.04
N ASP A 567 46.91 -11.97 -7.70
CA ASP A 567 47.64 -13.21 -7.93
C ASP A 567 48.06 -13.90 -6.62
N LYS A 568 48.37 -13.14 -5.55
CA LYS A 568 48.64 -13.72 -4.21
C LYS A 568 47.40 -14.33 -3.58
N VAL A 569 46.24 -13.69 -3.73
CA VAL A 569 44.95 -14.24 -3.25
C VAL A 569 44.62 -15.52 -4.00
N ILE A 570 44.79 -15.53 -5.32
CA ILE A 570 44.57 -16.70 -6.18
C ILE A 570 45.54 -17.84 -5.83
N ALA A 571 46.83 -17.56 -5.66
CA ALA A 571 47.82 -18.57 -5.28
C ALA A 571 47.50 -19.22 -3.92
N ARG A 572 46.95 -18.45 -2.98
CA ARG A 572 46.56 -18.95 -1.65
C ARG A 572 45.24 -19.73 -1.68
N LEU A 573 44.30 -19.32 -2.54
CA LEU A 573 43.09 -20.09 -2.84
C LEU A 573 43.42 -21.43 -3.50
N GLN A 574 44.41 -21.47 -4.41
CA GLN A 574 44.89 -22.69 -5.05
C GLN A 574 45.57 -23.66 -4.07
N GLN A 575 46.20 -23.17 -2.99
CA GLN A 575 46.72 -24.03 -1.92
C GLN A 575 45.62 -24.68 -1.08
N ILE A 576 44.46 -24.03 -0.95
CA ILE A 576 43.35 -24.47 -0.10
C ILE A 576 42.32 -25.29 -0.90
N VAL A 577 42.18 -25.01 -2.20
CA VAL A 577 41.28 -25.69 -3.13
C VAL A 577 42.08 -26.12 -4.36
N PRO A 578 42.56 -27.38 -4.42
CA PRO A 578 43.52 -27.81 -5.45
C PRO A 578 42.96 -27.94 -6.88
N GLU A 579 41.67 -27.67 -7.12
CA GLU A 579 40.99 -27.97 -8.39
C GLU A 579 40.56 -26.74 -9.23
N VAL A 580 41.04 -25.53 -8.94
CA VAL A 580 40.70 -24.35 -9.75
C VAL A 580 41.77 -24.12 -10.83
N GLN A 581 41.56 -24.67 -12.04
CA GLN A 581 42.24 -24.16 -13.23
C GLN A 581 41.69 -22.77 -13.55
N VAL A 582 42.48 -21.75 -13.26
CA VAL A 582 42.17 -20.37 -13.65
C VAL A 582 42.66 -20.18 -15.08
N ASP A 583 41.73 -20.22 -16.04
CA ASP A 583 42.03 -19.77 -17.41
C ASP A 583 42.45 -18.29 -17.35
N LYS A 584 43.64 -17.99 -17.87
CA LYS A 584 44.18 -16.62 -17.94
C LYS A 584 43.18 -15.72 -18.65
N TYR A 585 42.68 -14.72 -17.93
CA TYR A 585 41.83 -13.65 -18.47
C TYR A 585 42.67 -12.75 -19.40
N GLU A 586 42.83 -13.13 -20.66
CA GLU A 586 43.41 -12.26 -21.68
C GLU A 586 42.48 -11.06 -21.92
N ARG A 587 42.94 -9.87 -21.50
CA ARG A 587 42.33 -8.59 -21.85
C ARG A 587 42.35 -8.40 -23.36
N SER A 588 41.27 -8.76 -24.03
CA SER A 588 40.97 -8.35 -25.40
C SER A 588 40.45 -6.91 -25.39
N VAL A 589 41.38 -5.95 -25.26
CA VAL A 589 41.14 -4.57 -25.71
C VAL A 589 41.21 -4.61 -27.23
N ASN A 590 40.05 -4.44 -27.87
CA ASN A 590 39.90 -4.32 -29.32
C ASN A 590 40.90 -3.31 -29.91
N LYS A 591 41.90 -3.81 -30.64
CA LYS A 591 42.58 -3.07 -31.71
C LYS A 591 41.77 -3.29 -32.98
N GLN A 592 41.02 -2.27 -33.42
CA GLN A 592 40.76 -2.02 -34.84
C GLN A 592 40.16 -0.62 -35.03
N GLN A 593 41.02 0.36 -35.33
CA GLN A 593 40.94 1.31 -36.48
C GLN A 593 41.77 2.60 -36.24
N GLN A 594 43.03 2.51 -36.67
CA GLN A 594 43.86 3.48 -37.43
C GLN A 594 44.09 4.96 -36.99
N PRO A 595 45.19 5.58 -37.46
CA PRO A 595 46.08 6.38 -36.63
C PRO A 595 45.95 7.89 -36.85
N MET A 596 46.31 8.68 -35.83
CA MET A 596 46.84 10.02 -36.05
C MET A 596 47.94 10.33 -35.03
N VAL A 597 49.14 10.55 -35.56
CA VAL A 597 50.32 11.08 -34.87
C VAL A 597 50.09 12.57 -34.63
N VAL A 598 50.47 13.12 -33.46
CA VAL A 598 51.25 14.36 -33.27
C VAL A 598 51.69 14.48 -31.79
N SER A 599 52.87 15.08 -31.63
CA SER A 599 53.86 15.15 -30.56
C SER A 599 53.56 15.95 -29.27
N ALA A 600 54.21 15.49 -28.19
CA ALA A 600 54.95 16.19 -27.11
C ALA A 600 54.51 17.56 -26.58
N SER A 601 54.37 17.65 -25.24
CA SER A 601 55.07 18.65 -24.41
C SER A 601 54.96 18.35 -22.91
N VAL A 602 56.09 18.54 -22.24
CA VAL A 602 56.37 18.49 -20.80
C VAL A 602 55.79 19.74 -20.13
N GLU A 603 55.21 19.63 -18.93
CA GLU A 603 55.39 20.65 -17.89
C GLU A 603 55.12 20.11 -16.48
N ASN A 604 56.18 20.19 -15.65
CA ASN A 604 56.16 20.06 -14.21
C ASN A 604 55.49 21.30 -13.58
N ASN A 605 54.70 21.14 -12.51
CA ASN A 605 54.89 21.94 -11.28
C ASN A 605 54.00 21.56 -10.07
N LYS A 606 54.69 21.49 -8.92
CA LYS A 606 54.32 21.94 -7.55
C LYS A 606 53.26 21.19 -6.71
N GLN A 607 53.79 20.38 -5.79
CA GLN A 607 53.74 20.44 -4.30
C GLN A 607 52.61 21.20 -3.54
N PRO A 608 52.36 20.84 -2.25
CA PRO A 608 51.03 20.53 -1.69
C PRO A 608 50.51 21.58 -0.69
N ALA A 609 49.20 21.58 -0.40
CA ALA A 609 48.65 22.22 0.80
C ALA A 609 47.30 21.64 1.25
N SER A 610 47.28 21.21 2.52
CA SER A 610 46.18 21.20 3.51
C SER A 610 44.78 20.71 3.10
N VAL A 611 44.47 19.47 3.49
CA VAL A 611 43.10 18.96 3.64
C VAL A 611 42.67 19.15 5.10
N GLU A 612 41.69 20.04 5.31
CA GLU A 612 40.85 20.04 6.51
C GLU A 612 39.89 18.85 6.45
N SER A 613 39.86 18.09 7.55
CA SER A 613 39.03 16.92 7.73
C SER A 613 37.60 17.32 8.08
N THR A 614 36.65 17.03 7.20
CA THR A 614 35.23 16.97 7.54
C THR A 614 34.76 15.52 7.46
N THR A 615 34.42 15.00 8.63
CA THR A 615 33.89 13.67 8.91
C THR A 615 32.53 13.47 8.25
N VAL A 616 32.43 12.51 7.33
CA VAL A 616 31.16 11.97 6.82
C VAL A 616 30.95 10.59 7.42
N GLY A 617 29.80 10.42 8.08
CA GLY A 617 29.45 9.26 8.90
C GLY A 617 29.30 7.97 8.11
N SER A 618 29.86 6.90 8.66
CA SER A 618 29.74 5.53 8.17
C SER A 618 28.36 4.95 8.50
N SER A 619 27.50 4.78 7.51
CA SER A 619 26.37 3.84 7.59
C SER A 619 26.41 2.88 6.40
N SER A 620 27.09 1.75 6.57
CA SER A 620 26.90 0.58 5.72
C SER A 620 26.75 -0.65 6.62
N LYS A 621 25.51 -1.11 6.78
CA LYS A 621 25.16 -2.37 7.42
C LYS A 621 25.02 -3.41 6.30
N THR A 622 26.13 -3.95 5.82
CA THR A 622 26.09 -5.00 4.79
C THR A 622 27.03 -6.13 5.16
N CYS A 623 26.49 -7.34 5.28
CA CYS A 623 27.27 -8.57 5.45
C CYS A 623 27.58 -9.08 4.04
N CYS A 624 28.86 -9.09 3.64
CA CYS A 624 29.28 -9.62 2.34
C CYS A 624 29.85 -11.03 2.56
N ILE A 625 29.26 -12.02 1.88
CA ILE A 625 29.84 -13.35 1.70
C ILE A 625 30.04 -13.49 0.18
N LEU A 626 31.29 -13.74 -0.23
CA LEU A 626 31.70 -13.92 -1.63
C LEU A 626 31.90 -15.40 -1.97
#